data_AF-A0A2E0HCY9-F1
#
_entry.id   AF-A0A2E0HCY9-F1
#
_cell.length_a   1.000
_cell.length_b   1.000
_cell.length_c   1.000
_cell.angle_alpha   90.00
_cell.angle_beta   90.00
_cell.angle_gamma   90.00
#
_symmetry.space_group_name_H-M   'P 1'
#
loop_
_entity.id
_entity.type
_entity.pdbx_description
1 polymer ?
#
loop_
_entity_poly.entity_id
_entity_poly.type
_entity_poly.pdbx_seq_one_letter_code
_entity_poly.pdbx_strand_id
1 'polypeptide(L)'
;MRIKKSVSLRLNESDIEKIKEISERLGVKESALLRFTVKQTLQRLLPFRKGGSKGVDLVPALVECGPDLCHYLELDAADLNRIVNFGLQSEEAAVDQEDLEILVAAGATPPYIRHRIANKRQGGLAELDRQPVKQHFFDKYLFPAREKRGQCGNDQRSESEGTENKETLNTMGATKYVIQ
;
A
#
# COMPACT_ATOMS: atom_id res chain seq x y z
N MET A 1 -24.16 -2.58 27.61
CA MET A 1 -23.12 -2.52 28.66
C MET A 1 -21.82 -3.08 28.08
N ARG A 2 -20.73 -2.30 28.02
CA ARG A 2 -19.46 -2.75 27.43
C ARG A 2 -18.71 -3.60 28.46
N ILE A 3 -18.57 -4.90 28.21
CA ILE A 3 -17.89 -5.83 29.13
C ILE A 3 -16.43 -5.42 29.26
N LYS A 4 -16.00 -5.03 30.47
CA LYS A 4 -14.59 -4.77 30.77
C LYS A 4 -13.94 -6.08 31.22
N LYS A 5 -12.81 -6.44 30.63
CA LYS A 5 -12.02 -7.61 31.01
C LYS A 5 -10.65 -7.15 31.49
N SER A 6 -10.11 -7.84 32.49
CA SER A 6 -8.73 -7.67 32.92
C SER A 6 -7.82 -8.56 32.07
N VAL A 7 -6.63 -8.06 31.73
CA VAL A 7 -5.61 -8.80 30.98
C VAL A 7 -4.26 -8.53 31.65
N SER A 8 -3.50 -9.59 31.89
CA SER A 8 -2.12 -9.51 32.39
C SER A 8 -1.15 -9.62 31.21
N LEU A 9 -0.16 -8.74 31.14
CA LEU A 9 0.87 -8.70 30.10
C LEU A 9 2.25 -8.88 30.73
N ARG A 10 3.13 -9.62 30.06
CA ARG A 10 4.56 -9.72 30.42
C ARG A 10 5.35 -8.75 29.55
N LEU A 11 6.18 -7.94 30.18
CA LEU A 11 7.06 -6.97 29.55
C LEU A 11 8.44 -7.07 30.20
N ASN A 12 9.46 -6.63 29.48
CA ASN A 12 10.80 -6.51 30.04
C ASN A 12 10.86 -5.29 30.97
N GLU A 13 11.77 -5.33 31.96
CA GLU A 13 11.89 -4.26 32.97
C GLU A 13 12.08 -2.88 32.33
N SER A 14 12.92 -2.79 31.31
CA SER A 14 13.19 -1.53 30.61
C SER A 14 11.97 -0.95 29.90
N ASP A 15 11.00 -1.76 29.49
CA ASP A 15 9.75 -1.26 28.91
C ASP A 15 8.76 -0.83 29.99
N ILE A 16 8.76 -1.50 31.15
CA ILE A 16 7.98 -1.10 32.33
C ILE A 16 8.46 0.28 32.81
N GLU A 17 9.77 0.50 32.91
CA GLU A 17 10.37 1.79 33.27
C GLU A 17 9.93 2.91 32.29
N LYS A 18 10.07 2.68 30.98
CA LYS A 18 9.61 3.65 29.97
C LYS A 18 8.12 3.99 30.10
N ILE A 19 7.27 2.99 30.34
CA ILE A 19 5.82 3.20 30.52
C ILE A 19 5.56 4.09 31.74
N LYS A 20 6.24 3.84 32.85
CA LYS A 20 6.13 4.64 34.07
C LYS A 20 6.53 6.09 33.80
N GLU A 21 7.75 6.31 33.29
CA GLU A 21 8.29 7.65 33.00
C GLU A 21 7.39 8.45 32.04
N ILE A 22 6.91 7.81 30.96
CA ILE A 22 6.00 8.45 30.00
C ILE A 22 4.67 8.78 30.67
N SER A 23 4.12 7.86 31.47
CA SER A 23 2.84 8.07 32.15
C SER A 23 2.90 9.21 33.17
N GLU A 24 3.99 9.30 33.94
CA GLU A 24 4.26 10.38 34.88
C GLU A 24 4.42 11.72 34.16
N ARG A 25 5.19 11.75 33.06
CA ARG A 25 5.38 12.95 32.26
C ARG A 25 4.09 13.47 31.65
N LEU A 26 3.19 12.58 31.24
CA LEU A 26 1.89 12.93 30.68
C LEU A 26 0.81 13.16 31.75
N GLY A 27 1.08 12.88 33.03
CA GLY A 27 0.10 13.02 34.11
C GLY A 27 -1.08 12.04 34.01
N VAL A 28 -0.87 10.86 33.42
CA VAL A 28 -1.92 9.84 33.21
C VAL A 28 -1.59 8.53 33.92
N LYS A 29 -2.62 7.74 34.24
CA LYS A 29 -2.41 6.38 34.78
C LYS A 29 -1.76 5.48 33.72
N GLU A 30 -0.82 4.63 34.13
CA GLU A 30 -0.20 3.60 33.26
C GLU A 30 -1.23 2.78 32.48
N SER A 31 -2.30 2.32 33.17
CA SER A 31 -3.37 1.56 32.50
C SER A 31 -4.12 2.36 31.43
N ALA A 32 -4.19 3.69 31.56
CA ALA A 32 -4.78 4.55 30.54
C ALA A 32 -3.85 4.70 29.34
N LEU A 33 -2.56 4.88 29.58
CA LEU A 33 -1.52 4.91 28.55
C LEU A 33 -1.50 3.59 27.76
N LEU A 34 -1.48 2.43 28.43
CA LEU A 34 -1.54 1.12 27.80
C LEU A 34 -2.80 0.95 26.93
N ARG A 35 -3.97 1.33 27.45
CA ARG A 35 -5.22 1.28 26.66
C ARG A 35 -5.19 2.20 25.44
N PHE A 36 -4.58 3.39 25.57
CA PHE A 36 -4.40 4.31 24.46
C PHE A 36 -3.53 3.69 23.37
N THR A 37 -2.34 3.18 23.74
CA THR A 37 -1.40 2.56 22.80
C THR A 37 -2.04 1.36 22.09
N VAL A 38 -2.70 0.47 22.83
CA VAL A 38 -3.39 -0.69 22.23
C VAL A 38 -4.47 -0.25 21.24
N LYS A 39 -5.29 0.76 21.57
CA LYS A 39 -6.31 1.26 20.66
C LYS A 39 -5.72 1.87 19.39
N GLN A 40 -4.69 2.71 19.54
CA GLN A 40 -4.03 3.37 18.42
C GLN A 40 -3.41 2.34 17.48
N THR A 41 -2.71 1.35 18.02
CA THR A 41 -2.11 0.28 17.23
C THR A 41 -3.17 -0.59 16.55
N LEU A 42 -4.24 -0.98 17.25
CA LEU A 42 -5.32 -1.76 16.64
C LEU A 42 -6.02 -1.05 15.49
N GLN A 43 -6.17 0.28 15.56
CA GLN A 43 -6.73 1.07 14.46
C GLN A 43 -5.83 1.01 13.21
N ARG A 44 -4.51 1.13 13.39
CA ARG A 44 -3.53 0.99 12.29
C ARG A 44 -3.51 -0.41 11.70
N LEU A 45 -3.73 -1.45 12.53
CA LEU A 45 -3.71 -2.85 12.10
C LEU A 45 -5.05 -3.37 11.58
N LEU A 46 -6.09 -2.54 11.57
CA LEU A 46 -7.42 -2.96 11.13
C LEU A 46 -7.44 -3.54 9.70
N PRO A 47 -6.67 -3.02 8.71
CA PRO A 47 -6.61 -3.59 7.37
C PRO A 47 -6.10 -5.04 7.32
N PHE A 48 -5.26 -5.45 8.28
CA PHE A 48 -4.69 -6.80 8.38
C PHE A 48 -5.61 -7.83 9.05
N ARG A 49 -6.85 -7.43 9.42
CA ARG A 49 -7.81 -8.36 10.01
C ARG A 49 -8.15 -9.47 9.02
N LYS A 50 -8.41 -10.68 9.53
CA LYS A 50 -8.93 -11.79 8.71
C LYS A 50 -10.22 -11.35 7.99
N GLY A 51 -10.20 -11.41 6.65
CA GLY A 51 -11.28 -10.93 5.78
C GLY A 51 -11.26 -9.42 5.47
N GLY A 52 -10.17 -8.72 5.82
CA GLY A 52 -9.90 -7.35 5.40
C GLY A 52 -9.31 -7.26 3.98
N SER A 53 -8.66 -6.14 3.71
CA SER A 53 -7.97 -5.87 2.43
C SER A 53 -6.85 -6.87 2.18
N LYS A 54 -6.55 -7.13 0.90
CA LYS A 54 -5.50 -8.05 0.46
C LYS A 54 -4.76 -7.49 -0.74
N GLY A 55 -3.57 -8.00 -1.00
CA GLY A 55 -2.79 -7.62 -2.18
C GLY A 55 -2.56 -6.11 -2.23
N VAL A 56 -2.72 -5.53 -3.42
CA VAL A 56 -2.54 -4.10 -3.66
C VAL A 56 -3.39 -3.19 -2.75
N ASP A 57 -4.58 -3.62 -2.34
CA ASP A 57 -5.45 -2.83 -1.44
C ASP A 57 -4.87 -2.68 -0.03
N LEU A 58 -3.91 -3.53 0.34
CA LEU A 58 -3.22 -3.48 1.63
C LEU A 58 -1.96 -2.60 1.58
N VAL A 59 -1.51 -2.19 0.40
CA VAL A 59 -0.31 -1.36 0.19
C VAL A 59 -0.35 -0.05 0.99
N PRO A 60 -1.45 0.73 1.04
CA PRO A 60 -1.49 1.94 1.85
C PRO A 60 -1.17 1.67 3.33
N ALA A 61 -1.69 0.57 3.88
CA ALA A 61 -1.44 0.18 5.27
C ALA A 61 0.01 -0.31 5.47
N LEU A 62 0.55 -1.08 4.52
CA LEU A 62 1.95 -1.54 4.54
C LEU A 62 2.94 -0.37 4.51
N VAL A 63 2.67 0.65 3.70
CA VAL A 63 3.51 1.84 3.60
C VAL A 63 3.51 2.65 4.90
N GLU A 64 2.39 2.65 5.64
CA GLU A 64 2.26 3.39 6.90
C GLU A 64 2.80 2.67 8.13
N CYS A 65 2.60 1.35 8.24
CA CYS A 65 3.00 0.60 9.44
C CYS A 65 3.82 -0.67 9.17
N GLY A 66 4.03 -1.06 7.92
CA GLY A 66 4.80 -2.26 7.53
C GLY A 66 6.21 -2.31 8.13
N PRO A 67 7.03 -1.25 8.04
CA PRO A 67 8.38 -1.28 8.62
C PRO A 67 8.39 -1.45 10.14
N ASP A 68 7.38 -0.90 10.84
CA ASP A 68 7.25 -1.09 12.29
C ASP A 68 6.81 -2.53 12.60
N LEU A 69 5.94 -3.13 11.78
CA LEU A 69 5.52 -4.52 11.92
C LEU A 69 6.67 -5.49 11.72
N CYS A 70 7.46 -5.33 10.66
CA CYS A 70 8.64 -6.16 10.42
C CYS A 70 9.63 -6.07 11.58
N HIS A 71 9.85 -4.88 12.11
CA HIS A 71 10.78 -4.68 13.23
C HIS A 71 10.29 -5.32 14.53
N TYR A 72 9.04 -5.05 14.94
CA TYR A 72 8.53 -5.45 16.25
C TYR A 72 7.96 -6.87 16.30
N LEU A 73 7.56 -7.42 15.15
CA LEU A 73 7.05 -8.80 15.04
C LEU A 73 8.03 -9.73 14.33
N GLU A 74 9.23 -9.23 13.98
CA GLU A 74 10.30 -10.00 13.33
C GLU A 74 9.85 -10.68 12.04
N LEU A 75 9.01 -10.00 11.25
CA LEU A 75 8.48 -10.53 9.98
C LEU A 75 9.50 -10.34 8.86
N ASP A 76 9.75 -11.41 8.12
CA ASP A 76 10.53 -11.39 6.88
C ASP A 76 9.65 -11.15 5.64
N ALA A 77 10.28 -11.13 4.46
CA ALA A 77 9.58 -10.87 3.20
C ALA A 77 8.65 -12.02 2.81
N ALA A 78 8.97 -13.26 3.18
CA ALA A 78 8.12 -14.42 2.92
C ALA A 78 6.86 -14.40 3.80
N ASP A 79 7.00 -13.99 5.06
CA ASP A 79 5.90 -13.76 5.98
C ASP A 79 4.99 -12.63 5.50
N LEU A 80 5.56 -11.50 5.06
CA LEU A 80 4.77 -10.43 4.47
C LEU A 80 4.03 -10.91 3.22
N ASN A 81 4.69 -11.63 2.32
CA ASN A 81 4.05 -12.14 1.11
C ASN A 81 2.85 -13.04 1.46
N ARG A 82 3.05 -13.94 2.43
CA ARG A 82 1.98 -14.78 2.97
C ARG A 82 0.88 -13.96 3.65
N ILE A 83 1.17 -12.86 4.33
CA ILE A 83 0.12 -12.05 4.99
C ILE A 83 -0.68 -11.26 3.96
N VAL A 84 0.02 -10.66 2.99
CA VAL A 84 -0.53 -9.68 2.06
C VAL A 84 -1.27 -10.37 0.91
N ASN A 85 -0.66 -11.39 0.32
CA ASN A 85 -1.15 -12.03 -0.89
C ASN A 85 -2.01 -13.28 -0.62
N PHE A 86 -2.33 -13.59 0.65
CA PHE A 86 -3.07 -14.81 0.99
C PHE A 86 -4.49 -14.86 0.42
N GLY A 87 -4.75 -15.91 -0.37
CA GLY A 87 -6.08 -16.17 -0.94
C GLY A 87 -6.51 -15.11 -1.95
N LEU A 88 -5.55 -14.52 -2.66
CA LEU A 88 -5.81 -13.81 -3.91
C LEU A 88 -6.19 -14.80 -5.01
N GLN A 89 -7.07 -14.36 -5.89
CA GLN A 89 -7.53 -15.14 -7.06
C GLN A 89 -6.91 -14.61 -8.36
N SER A 90 -6.41 -13.38 -8.36
CA SER A 90 -5.75 -12.72 -9.49
C SER A 90 -4.33 -12.36 -9.11
N GLU A 91 -3.40 -12.67 -9.99
CA GLU A 91 -1.97 -12.34 -9.86
C GLU A 91 -1.73 -10.83 -10.06
N GLU A 92 -2.58 -10.15 -10.84
CA GLU A 92 -2.50 -8.69 -11.05
C GLU A 92 -2.78 -7.87 -9.78
N ALA A 93 -3.45 -8.47 -8.80
CA ALA A 93 -3.73 -7.86 -7.51
C ALA A 93 -2.67 -8.21 -6.44
N ALA A 94 -1.66 -9.01 -6.78
CA ALA A 94 -0.59 -9.36 -5.86
C ALA A 94 0.42 -8.21 -5.72
N VAL A 95 1.02 -8.11 -4.54
CA VAL A 95 2.19 -7.25 -4.31
C VAL A 95 3.45 -8.04 -4.63
N ASP A 96 4.34 -7.45 -5.41
CA ASP A 96 5.58 -8.10 -5.83
C ASP A 96 6.50 -8.42 -4.65
N GLN A 97 7.17 -9.57 -4.72
CA GLN A 97 8.08 -10.04 -3.68
C GLN A 97 9.23 -9.05 -3.42
N GLU A 98 9.80 -8.48 -4.47
CA GLU A 98 10.89 -7.48 -4.37
C GLU A 98 10.46 -6.24 -3.58
N ASP A 99 9.22 -5.81 -3.74
CA ASP A 99 8.72 -4.64 -3.01
C ASP A 99 8.53 -4.96 -1.52
N LEU A 100 8.10 -6.17 -1.19
CA LEU A 100 8.01 -6.63 0.19
C LEU A 100 9.40 -6.70 0.85
N GLU A 101 10.43 -7.09 0.11
CA GLU A 101 11.83 -7.07 0.59
C GLU A 101 12.31 -5.64 0.89
N ILE A 102 11.95 -4.66 0.05
CA ILE A 102 12.24 -3.24 0.30
C ILE A 102 11.57 -2.77 1.60
N LEU A 103 10.33 -3.18 1.87
CA LEU A 103 9.63 -2.84 3.12
C LEU A 103 10.30 -3.43 4.36
N VAL A 104 10.74 -4.69 4.28
CA VAL A 104 11.48 -5.35 5.37
C VAL A 104 12.81 -4.64 5.63
N ALA A 105 13.54 -4.31 4.57
CA ALA A 105 14.80 -3.56 4.68
C ALA A 105 14.60 -2.18 5.33
N ALA A 106 13.55 -1.46 4.93
CA ALA A 106 13.16 -0.19 5.56
C ALA A 106 12.79 -0.33 7.05
N GLY A 107 12.38 -1.53 7.48
CA GLY A 107 12.08 -1.91 8.86
C GLY A 107 13.30 -2.16 9.74
N ALA A 108 14.49 -2.37 9.18
CA ALA A 108 15.68 -2.83 9.92
C ALA A 108 16.18 -1.85 11.00
N THR A 109 15.93 -0.54 10.85
CA THR A 109 16.36 0.46 11.84
C THR A 109 15.27 0.76 12.87
N PRO A 110 15.53 0.75 14.19
CA PRO A 110 14.51 1.07 15.21
C PRO A 110 13.90 2.48 15.05
N PRO A 111 12.57 2.68 15.25
CA PRO A 111 11.90 3.97 15.06
C PRO A 111 12.49 5.14 15.86
N TYR A 112 12.92 4.89 17.10
CA TYR A 112 13.50 5.94 17.95
C TYR A 112 14.92 6.33 17.51
N ILE A 113 15.70 5.38 16.98
CA ILE A 113 17.01 5.65 16.38
C ILE A 113 16.82 6.48 15.11
N ARG A 114 15.82 6.17 14.29
CA ARG A 114 15.42 6.99 13.13
C ARG A 114 15.11 8.43 13.56
N HIS A 115 14.29 8.62 14.60
CA HIS A 115 13.95 9.96 15.11
C HIS A 115 15.17 10.72 15.65
N ARG A 116 16.10 10.05 16.35
CA ARG A 116 17.34 10.68 16.83
C ARG A 116 18.29 11.05 15.68
N ILE A 117 18.38 10.22 14.64
CA ILE A 117 19.19 10.49 13.44
C ILE A 117 18.58 11.63 12.62
N ALA A 118 17.26 11.65 12.45
CA ALA A 118 16.52 12.74 11.82
C ALA A 118 16.81 14.09 12.50
N ASN A 119 16.79 14.12 13.83
CA ASN A 119 16.99 15.36 14.58
C ASN A 119 18.45 15.81 14.68
N LYS A 120 19.42 14.90 14.50
CA LYS A 120 20.86 15.24 14.49
C LYS A 120 21.36 15.72 13.13
N ARG A 121 20.66 15.38 12.05
CA ARG A 121 20.93 15.92 10.71
C ARG A 121 19.95 17.05 10.46
N GLN A 122 20.37 18.31 10.59
CA GLN A 122 19.64 19.42 9.96
C GLN A 122 19.59 19.13 8.45
N GLY A 123 18.50 18.52 7.98
CA GLY A 123 18.31 18.16 6.57
C GLY A 123 18.06 16.67 6.32
N GLY A 124 16.77 16.31 6.18
CA GLY A 124 16.28 15.40 5.14
C GLY A 124 16.37 13.88 5.37
N LEU A 125 17.51 13.31 5.75
CA LEU A 125 17.82 11.92 5.32
C LEU A 125 17.00 10.78 5.94
N ALA A 126 16.36 10.95 7.10
CA ALA A 126 15.58 9.88 7.74
C ALA A 126 14.07 9.92 7.39
N GLU A 127 13.56 11.10 7.04
CA GLU A 127 12.23 11.24 6.44
C GLU A 127 12.27 10.94 4.93
N LEU A 128 13.43 11.21 4.31
CA LEU A 128 13.80 10.82 2.94
C LEU A 128 14.05 9.32 2.73
N ASP A 129 13.99 8.46 3.75
CA ASP A 129 14.13 7.00 3.52
C ASP A 129 12.75 6.35 3.35
N ARG A 130 11.75 6.85 4.09
CA ARG A 130 10.36 6.46 3.88
C ARG A 130 9.76 7.15 2.66
N GLN A 131 9.96 8.46 2.47
CA GLN A 131 9.35 9.19 1.35
C GLN A 131 9.54 8.57 -0.04
N PRO A 132 10.75 8.14 -0.47
CA PRO A 132 10.94 7.52 -1.77
C PRO A 132 10.36 6.11 -1.83
N VAL A 133 10.41 5.33 -0.74
CA VAL A 133 9.73 4.03 -0.67
C VAL A 133 8.22 4.26 -0.79
N LYS A 134 7.63 5.16 0.00
CA LYS A 134 6.22 5.53 -0.09
C LYS A 134 5.88 5.92 -1.54
N GLN A 135 6.64 6.82 -2.13
CA GLN A 135 6.44 7.32 -3.49
C GLN A 135 6.46 6.17 -4.51
N HIS A 136 7.44 5.27 -4.44
CA HIS A 136 7.52 4.07 -5.29
C HIS A 136 6.25 3.21 -5.19
N PHE A 137 5.79 2.92 -3.97
CA PHE A 137 4.56 2.15 -3.77
C PHE A 137 3.30 2.88 -4.26
N PHE A 138 3.23 4.21 -4.07
CA PHE A 138 2.13 5.01 -4.59
C PHE A 138 2.10 4.99 -6.12
N ASP A 139 3.23 5.20 -6.77
CA ASP A 139 3.32 5.25 -8.23
C ASP A 139 3.08 3.87 -8.86
N LYS A 140 3.58 2.80 -8.25
CA LYS A 140 3.45 1.43 -8.77
C LYS A 140 2.05 0.84 -8.57
N TYR A 141 1.44 1.02 -7.39
CA TYR A 141 0.22 0.30 -7.00
C TYR A 141 -1.04 1.16 -6.90
N LEU A 142 -0.91 2.45 -6.60
CA LEU A 142 -2.06 3.32 -6.30
C LEU A 142 -2.35 4.31 -7.43
N PHE A 143 -1.32 4.71 -8.17
CA PHE A 143 -1.41 5.57 -9.35
C PHE A 143 -0.67 4.97 -10.54
N PRO A 144 -0.95 3.72 -10.95
CA PRO A 144 -0.41 3.23 -12.21
C PRO A 144 -0.86 4.21 -13.29
N ALA A 145 0.11 4.86 -13.95
CA ALA A 145 -0.15 5.87 -14.96
C ALA A 145 -1.26 5.38 -15.90
N ARG A 146 -2.23 6.27 -16.20
CA ARG A 146 -3.40 6.02 -17.07
C ARG A 146 -3.02 5.74 -18.53
N GLU A 147 -2.12 4.81 -18.81
CA GLU A 147 -1.54 4.63 -20.15
C GLU A 147 -2.08 3.43 -20.94
N LYS A 148 -3.22 2.84 -20.55
CA LYS A 148 -3.90 1.83 -21.40
C LYS A 148 -5.41 2.07 -21.58
N ARG A 149 -5.82 3.32 -21.80
CA ARG A 149 -7.08 3.63 -22.49
C ARG A 149 -6.85 4.74 -23.51
N GLY A 150 -6.22 4.37 -24.62
CA GLY A 150 -5.88 5.31 -25.69
C GLY A 150 -5.23 4.67 -26.92
N GLN A 151 -5.48 3.39 -27.21
CA GLN A 151 -5.25 2.87 -28.57
C GLN A 151 -6.49 3.18 -29.41
N CYS A 152 -6.61 4.47 -29.77
CA CYS A 152 -7.36 4.88 -30.94
C CYS A 152 -6.55 4.38 -32.15
N GLY A 153 -7.21 3.67 -33.07
CA GLY A 153 -6.57 3.04 -34.21
C GLY A 153 -5.79 4.04 -35.05
N ASN A 154 -4.50 3.78 -35.22
CA ASN A 154 -3.73 4.35 -36.32
C ASN A 154 -3.80 3.38 -37.49
N ASP A 155 -4.85 3.52 -38.30
CA ASP A 155 -4.84 3.12 -39.71
C ASP A 155 -4.27 4.27 -40.53
N GLN A 156 -3.00 4.16 -40.91
CA GLN A 156 -2.43 4.82 -42.11
C GLN A 156 -1.43 3.82 -42.72
N ARG A 157 -1.77 3.15 -43.83
CA ARG A 157 -1.73 3.60 -45.24
C ARG A 157 -0.33 3.47 -45.87
N SER A 158 -0.19 2.43 -46.70
CA SER A 158 0.74 2.30 -47.85
C SER A 158 0.24 1.08 -48.63
N GLU A 159 -0.45 1.26 -49.78
CA GLU A 159 0.11 1.13 -51.15
C GLU A 159 0.84 -0.23 -51.32
N SER A 160 0.53 -1.13 -52.26
CA SER A 160 0.02 -1.02 -53.63
C SER A 160 -0.18 -2.43 -54.22
N GLU A 161 -0.92 -2.52 -55.35
CA GLU A 161 -1.11 -3.63 -56.33
C GLU A 161 -2.62 -3.92 -56.46
N GLY A 162 -3.32 -3.61 -57.56
CA GLY A 162 -2.99 -3.83 -58.95
C GLY A 162 -3.70 -5.10 -59.41
N THR A 163 -4.87 -4.99 -60.04
CA THR A 163 -5.32 -5.71 -61.28
C THR A 163 -6.81 -5.45 -61.53
N GLU A 164 -7.07 -5.12 -62.79
CA GLU A 164 -8.30 -4.93 -63.56
C GLU A 164 -9.48 -5.88 -63.26
N ASN A 165 -10.74 -5.39 -63.35
CA ASN A 165 -11.61 -5.51 -64.54
C ASN A 165 -13.14 -5.43 -64.23
N LYS A 166 -13.84 -4.73 -65.15
CA LYS A 166 -15.25 -4.87 -65.58
C LYS A 166 -16.37 -4.42 -64.63
N GLU A 167 -17.00 -3.29 -64.98
CA GLU A 167 -18.30 -3.23 -65.69
C GLU A 167 -19.46 -3.86 -64.91
N THR A 168 -20.33 -3.02 -64.35
CA THR A 168 -21.74 -2.96 -64.74
C THR A 168 -22.45 -1.78 -64.09
N LEU A 169 -23.18 -1.05 -64.93
CA LEU A 169 -24.27 -0.15 -64.57
C LEU A 169 -25.24 -0.85 -63.60
N ASN A 170 -25.86 -0.16 -62.65
CA ASN A 170 -27.20 0.43 -62.86
C ASN A 170 -27.79 1.07 -61.58
N THR A 171 -28.39 2.25 -61.80
CA THR A 171 -29.63 2.79 -61.20
C THR A 171 -29.91 2.82 -59.69
N MET A 172 -30.15 4.07 -59.26
CA MET A 172 -31.35 4.57 -58.55
C MET A 172 -31.66 4.02 -57.15
N GLY A 173 -31.73 4.95 -56.19
CA GLY A 173 -32.39 4.71 -54.91
C GLY A 173 -32.22 5.84 -53.92
N ALA A 174 -32.74 7.02 -54.23
CA ALA A 174 -32.86 8.10 -53.26
C ALA A 174 -33.96 7.80 -52.23
N THR A 175 -33.66 7.90 -50.93
CA THR A 175 -34.63 8.27 -49.86
C THR A 175 -33.83 8.74 -48.64
N LYS A 176 -33.63 10.04 -48.39
CA LYS A 176 -34.47 10.98 -47.59
C LYS A 176 -34.87 10.51 -46.17
N TYR A 177 -34.18 11.11 -45.18
CA TYR A 177 -34.64 11.86 -43.99
C TYR A 177 -35.52 11.25 -42.86
N VAL A 178 -35.31 11.90 -41.69
CA VAL A 178 -36.20 12.14 -40.50
C VAL A 178 -35.97 11.13 -39.34
N ILE A 179 -35.21 11.48 -38.29
CA ILE A 179 -35.52 12.29 -37.08
C ILE A 179 -36.72 11.78 -36.27
N GLN A 180 -36.46 11.19 -35.09
CA GLN A 180 -36.97 11.68 -33.80
C GLN A 180 -36.15 11.11 -32.66
#